data_AF-A0A346MVK2-F1
#
_entry.id   AF-A0A346MVK2-F1
#
_cell.length_a   1.000
_cell.length_b   1.000
_cell.length_c   1.000
_cell.angle_alpha   90.00
_cell.angle_beta   90.00
_cell.angle_gamma   90.00
#
_symmetry.space_group_name_H-M   'P 1'
#
loop_
_entity.id
_entity.type
_entity.pdbx_description
1 polymer ?
#
loop_
_entity_poly.entity_id
_entity_poly.type
_entity_poly.pdbx_seq_one_letter_code
_entity_poly.pdbx_strand_id
1 'polypeptide(L)'
;MQAPWNGLEIVKLAVSLVTPVLVLILGIVINNSIKAGERATALRSKIYEQVGGDLNDIYSYLAFVGSWKEMTPPDVIAKKRAVDKAMYTYRPFFSDELFRTYETFMNEAFKAYGGAGKDARIRSDISTADGDRKSHGKEWKPEWEDRFTTERNKEEQRNAYNKFLEQLARDLELN
;
A
#
# COMPACT_ATOMS: atom_id res chain seq x y z
N MET A 1 47.22 39.87 43.16
CA MET A 1 45.86 39.60 43.68
C MET A 1 45.09 38.87 42.60
N GLN A 2 44.87 37.56 42.76
CA GLN A 2 44.05 36.78 41.84
C GLN A 2 42.59 37.05 42.19
N ALA A 3 41.81 37.56 41.23
CA ALA A 3 40.37 37.71 41.40
C ALA A 3 39.77 36.31 41.62
N PRO A 4 38.96 36.09 42.67
CA PRO A 4 38.30 34.80 42.85
C PRO A 4 37.35 34.62 41.69
N TRP A 5 37.55 33.54 40.93
CA TRP A 5 36.59 33.11 39.92
C TRP A 5 35.19 33.14 40.51
N ASN A 6 34.37 34.07 40.05
CA ASN A 6 33.00 34.21 40.53
C ASN A 6 32.17 33.11 39.86
N GLY A 7 31.29 32.43 40.62
CA GLY A 7 30.45 31.34 40.08
C GLY A 7 29.67 31.74 38.83
N LEU A 8 29.38 33.04 38.66
CA LEU A 8 28.76 33.61 37.46
C LEU A 8 29.60 33.45 36.19
N GLU A 9 30.92 33.57 36.26
CA GLU A 9 31.82 33.42 35.11
C GLU A 9 31.94 31.96 34.67
N ILE A 10 31.99 31.04 35.65
CA ILE A 10 31.95 29.58 35.42
C ILE A 10 30.66 29.22 34.69
N VAL A 11 29.52 29.74 35.14
CA VAL A 11 28.21 29.47 34.52
C VAL A 11 28.16 30.02 33.10
N LYS A 12 28.62 31.25 32.86
CA LYS A 12 28.66 31.83 31.50
C LYS A 12 29.53 31.01 30.55
N LEU A 13 30.70 30.58 31.00
CA LEU A 13 31.59 29.74 30.21
C LEU A 13 30.96 28.38 29.92
N ALA A 14 30.38 27.74 30.94
CA ALA A 14 29.67 26.46 30.81
C ALA A 14 28.50 26.57 29.82
N VAL A 15 27.66 27.60 29.92
CA VAL A 15 26.54 27.84 29.01
C VAL A 15 27.02 28.09 27.57
N SER A 16 28.10 28.86 27.40
CA SER A 16 28.69 29.13 26.08
C SER A 16 29.25 27.88 25.39
N LEU A 17 29.68 26.88 26.17
CA LEU A 17 30.17 25.60 25.65
C LEU A 17 29.03 24.59 25.44
N VAL A 18 28.04 24.58 26.35
CA VAL A 18 26.91 23.62 26.32
C VAL A 18 25.93 23.94 25.19
N THR A 19 25.67 25.22 24.91
CA THR A 19 24.74 25.64 23.87
C THR A 19 25.09 25.10 22.48
N PRO A 20 26.32 25.29 21.94
CA PRO A 20 26.68 24.73 20.64
C PRO A 20 26.68 23.20 20.61
N VAL A 21 27.00 22.54 21.74
CA VAL A 21 26.94 21.08 21.85
C VAL A 21 25.50 20.56 21.79
N LEU A 22 24.56 21.22 22.49
CA LEU A 22 23.14 20.86 22.43
C LEU A 22 22.56 21.08 21.03
N VAL A 23 22.89 22.21 20.39
CA VAL A 23 22.48 22.48 18.99
C VAL A 23 23.02 21.41 18.05
N LEU A 24 24.29 20.99 18.22
CA LEU A 24 24.89 19.93 17.43
C LEU A 24 24.16 18.58 17.62
N ILE A 25 23.89 18.19 18.87
CA ILE A 25 23.17 16.94 19.18
C ILE A 25 21.77 16.96 18.56
N LEU A 26 21.02 18.06 18.75
CA LEU A 26 19.70 18.22 18.15
C LEU A 26 19.76 18.15 16.62
N GLY A 27 20.74 18.81 16.01
CA GLY A 27 20.96 18.73 14.56
C GLY A 27 21.21 17.30 14.08
N ILE A 28 22.03 16.52 14.79
CA ILE A 28 22.30 15.12 14.46
C ILE A 28 21.03 14.26 14.61
N VAL A 29 20.29 14.40 15.71
CA VAL A 29 19.07 13.62 15.97
C VAL A 29 18.00 13.91 14.91
N ILE A 30 17.77 15.19 14.59
CA ILE A 30 16.81 15.62 13.56
C ILE A 30 17.24 15.08 12.19
N ASN A 31 18.50 15.27 11.80
CA ASN A 31 19.02 14.82 10.51
C ASN A 31 18.91 13.30 10.33
N ASN A 32 19.20 12.53 11.38
CA ASN A 32 19.07 11.07 11.34
C ASN A 32 17.60 10.63 11.22
N SER A 33 16.69 11.33 11.91
CA SER A 33 15.26 11.02 11.84
C SER A 33 14.67 11.32 10.47
N ILE A 34 15.03 12.47 9.87
CA ILE A 34 14.65 12.84 8.50
C ILE A 34 15.15 11.80 7.49
N LYS A 35 16.45 11.45 7.54
CA LYS A 35 17.03 10.45 6.64
C LYS A 35 16.39 9.06 6.76
N ALA A 36 15.99 8.68 7.98
CA ALA A 36 15.30 7.41 8.19
C ALA A 36 13.89 7.43 7.57
N GLY A 37 13.15 8.53 7.75
CA GLY A 37 11.85 8.75 7.12
C GLY A 37 11.94 8.71 5.60
N GLU A 38 12.84 9.50 4.99
CA GLU A 38 13.04 9.55 3.55
C GLU A 38 13.34 8.16 2.95
N ARG A 39 14.17 7.35 3.62
CA ARG A 39 14.48 5.99 3.17
C ARG A 39 13.27 5.06 3.23
N ALA A 40 12.46 5.16 4.29
CA ALA A 40 11.25 4.37 4.43
C ALA A 40 10.22 4.74 3.34
N THR A 41 9.98 6.03 3.14
CA THR A 41 9.08 6.56 2.11
C THR A 41 9.55 6.17 0.71
N ALA A 42 10.84 6.32 0.40
CA ALA A 42 11.40 5.92 -0.90
C ALA A 42 11.23 4.43 -1.18
N LEU A 43 11.41 3.57 -0.17
CA LEU A 43 11.21 2.14 -0.33
C LEU A 43 9.73 1.79 -0.54
N ARG A 44 8.80 2.40 0.21
CA ARG A 44 7.36 2.23 0.01
C ARG A 44 6.93 2.66 -1.40
N SER A 45 7.41 3.82 -1.87
CA SER A 45 7.16 4.30 -3.23
C SER A 45 7.64 3.28 -4.27
N LYS A 46 8.86 2.76 -4.12
CA LYS A 46 9.40 1.74 -5.03
C LYS A 46 8.60 0.44 -5.03
N ILE A 47 8.11 0.01 -3.87
CA ILE A 47 7.23 -1.16 -3.80
C ILE A 47 5.91 -0.86 -4.49
N TYR A 48 5.34 0.34 -4.30
CA TYR A 48 4.12 0.74 -4.98
C TYR A 48 4.28 0.85 -6.49
N GLU A 49 5.40 1.36 -7.01
CA GLU A 49 5.72 1.35 -8.44
C GLU A 49 5.66 -0.07 -9.03
N GLN A 50 6.03 -1.09 -8.23
CA GLN A 50 5.97 -2.49 -8.65
C GLN A 50 4.54 -3.05 -8.67
N VAL A 51 3.67 -2.67 -7.73
CA VAL A 51 2.34 -3.31 -7.54
C VAL A 51 1.14 -2.45 -7.92
N GLY A 52 1.32 -1.14 -8.07
CA GLY A 52 0.24 -0.16 -8.22
C GLY A 52 -0.57 -0.37 -9.49
N GLY A 53 0.10 -0.70 -10.61
CA GLY A 53 -0.56 -1.07 -11.86
C GLY A 53 -1.47 -2.29 -11.68
N ASP A 54 -0.95 -3.36 -11.07
CA ASP A 54 -1.71 -4.59 -10.83
C ASP A 54 -2.89 -4.38 -9.87
N LEU A 55 -2.71 -3.57 -8.81
CA LEU A 55 -3.79 -3.18 -7.90
C LEU A 55 -4.91 -2.43 -8.62
N ASN A 56 -4.54 -1.46 -9.45
CA ASN A 56 -5.51 -0.69 -10.24
C ASN A 56 -6.21 -1.57 -11.29
N ASP A 57 -5.50 -2.50 -11.91
CA ASP A 57 -6.06 -3.43 -12.88
C ASP A 57 -7.09 -4.36 -12.24
N ILE A 58 -6.80 -4.88 -11.04
CA ILE A 58 -7.77 -5.67 -10.25
C ILE A 58 -9.05 -4.85 -10.01
N TYR A 59 -8.92 -3.61 -9.52
CA TYR A 59 -10.08 -2.76 -9.28
C TYR A 59 -10.84 -2.43 -10.57
N SER A 60 -10.12 -2.05 -11.62
CA SER A 60 -10.67 -1.73 -12.94
C SER A 60 -11.47 -2.90 -13.51
N TYR A 61 -10.97 -4.13 -13.32
CA TYR A 61 -11.65 -5.34 -13.72
C TYR A 61 -12.96 -5.56 -12.96
N LEU A 62 -12.99 -5.34 -11.63
CA LEU A 62 -14.20 -5.47 -10.81
C LEU A 62 -15.26 -4.41 -11.16
N ALA A 63 -14.80 -3.19 -11.43
CA ALA A 63 -15.64 -2.03 -11.69
C ALA A 63 -16.08 -1.88 -13.16
N PHE A 64 -15.59 -2.73 -14.07
CA PHE A 64 -15.84 -2.63 -15.53
C PHE A 64 -15.38 -1.27 -16.12
N VAL A 65 -14.23 -0.76 -15.67
CA VAL A 65 -13.65 0.51 -16.15
C VAL A 65 -12.22 0.31 -16.66
N GLY A 66 -11.68 1.32 -17.36
CA GLY A 66 -10.32 1.27 -17.90
C GLY A 66 -10.12 0.12 -18.91
N SER A 67 -9.01 -0.60 -18.78
CA SER A 67 -8.59 -1.69 -19.66
C SER A 67 -9.22 -3.05 -19.33
N TRP A 68 -10.33 -3.10 -18.58
CA TRP A 68 -10.91 -4.37 -18.11
C TRP A 68 -11.18 -5.39 -19.22
N LYS A 69 -11.51 -4.92 -20.43
CA LYS A 69 -11.79 -5.76 -21.62
C LYS A 69 -10.56 -6.48 -22.17
N GLU A 70 -9.37 -6.04 -21.80
CA GLU A 70 -8.10 -6.61 -22.27
C GLU A 70 -7.62 -7.77 -21.38
N MET A 71 -8.24 -7.92 -20.20
CA MET A 71 -7.86 -8.90 -19.18
C MET A 71 -8.80 -10.09 -19.14
N THR A 72 -8.23 -11.26 -18.90
CA THR A 72 -8.97 -12.49 -18.61
C THR A 72 -9.02 -12.76 -17.10
N PRO A 73 -9.96 -13.58 -16.61
CA PRO A 73 -10.00 -13.95 -15.19
C PRO A 73 -8.67 -14.55 -14.68
N PRO A 74 -7.98 -15.43 -15.43
CA PRO A 74 -6.62 -15.87 -15.08
C PRO A 74 -5.59 -14.74 -14.93
N ASP A 75 -5.65 -13.71 -15.79
CA ASP A 75 -4.73 -12.56 -15.70
C ASP A 75 -4.94 -11.82 -14.36
N VAL A 76 -6.19 -11.61 -13.96
CA VAL A 76 -6.54 -10.94 -12.70
C VAL A 76 -6.11 -11.75 -11.48
N ILE A 77 -6.25 -13.08 -11.52
CA ILE A 77 -5.75 -13.97 -10.47
C ILE A 77 -4.22 -13.94 -10.41
N ALA A 78 -3.52 -13.89 -11.55
CA ALA A 78 -2.07 -13.76 -11.59
C ALA A 78 -1.61 -12.44 -10.96
N LYS A 79 -2.28 -11.32 -11.28
CA LYS A 79 -2.05 -10.01 -10.67
C LYS A 79 -2.26 -10.03 -9.17
N LYS A 80 -3.35 -10.64 -8.68
CA LYS A 80 -3.58 -10.83 -7.24
C LYS A 80 -2.39 -11.53 -6.58
N ARG A 81 -1.91 -12.64 -7.15
CA ARG A 81 -0.76 -13.37 -6.59
C ARG A 81 0.52 -12.54 -6.60
N ALA A 82 0.75 -11.75 -7.65
CA ALA A 82 1.92 -10.87 -7.75
C ALA A 82 1.89 -9.78 -6.67
N VAL A 83 0.73 -9.13 -6.51
CA VAL A 83 0.48 -8.14 -5.46
C VAL A 83 0.63 -8.77 -4.08
N ASP A 84 -0.04 -9.90 -3.81
CA ASP A 84 0.07 -10.60 -2.53
C ASP A 84 1.53 -10.94 -2.20
N LYS A 85 2.26 -11.52 -3.16
CA LYS A 85 3.67 -11.83 -2.97
C LYS A 85 4.46 -10.61 -2.53
N ALA A 86 4.30 -9.48 -3.22
CA ALA A 86 5.01 -8.25 -2.89
C ALA A 86 4.57 -7.66 -1.54
N MET A 87 3.26 -7.55 -1.30
CA MET A 87 2.70 -6.99 -0.07
C MET A 87 3.14 -7.77 1.17
N TYR A 88 3.11 -9.11 1.11
CA TYR A 88 3.57 -9.95 2.22
C TYR A 88 5.10 -9.98 2.35
N THR A 89 5.86 -9.96 1.25
CA THR A 89 7.34 -9.91 1.29
C THR A 89 7.81 -8.63 1.97
N TYR A 90 7.17 -7.51 1.67
CA TYR A 90 7.54 -6.19 2.19
C TYR A 90 6.68 -5.73 3.37
N ARG A 91 5.92 -6.64 4.01
CA ARG A 91 5.07 -6.34 5.17
C ARG A 91 5.73 -5.47 6.25
N PRO A 92 7.01 -5.69 6.63
CA PRO A 92 7.67 -4.86 7.65
C PRO A 92 7.82 -3.37 7.29
N PHE A 93 7.66 -3.01 6.01
CA PHE A 93 7.83 -1.64 5.54
C PHE A 93 6.51 -0.85 5.50
N PHE A 94 5.37 -1.50 5.62
CA PHE A 94 4.06 -0.86 5.62
C PHE A 94 3.58 -0.60 7.03
N SER A 95 2.80 0.46 7.23
CA SER A 95 2.03 0.62 8.46
C SER A 95 1.03 -0.53 8.59
N ASP A 96 0.67 -0.87 9.83
CA ASP A 96 -0.36 -1.88 10.11
C ASP A 96 -1.71 -1.46 9.52
N GLU A 97 -1.98 -0.16 9.47
CA GLU A 97 -3.21 0.37 8.89
C GLU A 97 -3.26 0.20 7.37
N LEU A 98 -2.15 0.50 6.66
CA LEU A 98 -2.06 0.28 5.22
C LEU A 98 -2.23 -1.19 4.86
N PHE A 99 -1.60 -2.08 5.63
CA PHE A 99 -1.74 -3.51 5.36
C PHE A 99 -3.17 -3.99 5.61
N ARG A 100 -3.82 -3.52 6.67
CA ARG A 100 -5.22 -3.83 6.98
C ARG A 100 -6.19 -3.36 5.88
N THR A 101 -6.01 -2.16 5.34
CA THR A 101 -6.88 -1.66 4.25
C THR A 101 -6.64 -2.43 2.95
N TYR A 102 -5.40 -2.81 2.67
CA TYR A 102 -5.06 -3.72 1.57
C TYR A 102 -5.75 -5.09 1.72
N GLU A 103 -5.65 -5.74 2.89
CA GLU A 103 -6.32 -7.02 3.14
C GLU A 103 -7.83 -6.90 3.00
N THR A 104 -8.41 -5.79 3.48
CA THR A 104 -9.83 -5.50 3.32
C THR A 104 -10.21 -5.43 1.84
N PHE A 105 -9.44 -4.68 1.03
CA PHE A 105 -9.69 -4.62 -0.42
C PHE A 105 -9.56 -6.00 -1.08
N MET A 106 -8.52 -6.78 -0.76
CA MET A 106 -8.35 -8.13 -1.31
C MET A 106 -9.48 -9.08 -0.91
N ASN A 107 -10.03 -8.94 0.30
CA ASN A 107 -11.17 -9.73 0.77
C ASN A 107 -12.49 -9.33 0.11
N GLU A 108 -12.65 -8.06 -0.27
CA GLU A 108 -13.81 -7.60 -1.06
C GLU A 108 -13.66 -7.91 -2.56
N ALA A 109 -12.44 -8.00 -3.05
CA ALA A 109 -12.12 -8.36 -4.44
C ALA A 109 -12.18 -9.88 -4.68
N PHE A 110 -11.82 -10.68 -3.67
CA PHE A 110 -11.66 -12.13 -3.82
C PHE A 110 -12.23 -12.93 -2.65
N LYS A 111 -12.69 -14.14 -2.93
CA LYS A 111 -13.13 -15.13 -1.93
C LYS A 111 -12.12 -16.27 -1.91
N ALA A 112 -11.59 -16.58 -0.73
CA ALA A 112 -10.79 -17.77 -0.50
C ALA A 112 -11.72 -18.99 -0.54
N TYR A 113 -11.94 -19.59 -1.71
CA TYR A 113 -12.73 -20.81 -1.80
C TYR A 113 -12.11 -21.79 -2.78
N GLY A 114 -11.73 -22.96 -2.27
CA GLY A 114 -11.26 -24.08 -3.09
C GLY A 114 -10.46 -25.15 -2.34
N GLY A 115 -10.02 -24.87 -1.11
CA GLY A 115 -9.13 -25.77 -0.35
C GLY A 115 -7.66 -25.56 -0.72
N ALA A 116 -6.78 -26.35 -0.09
CA ALA A 116 -5.35 -26.26 -0.35
C ALA A 116 -5.04 -26.48 -1.84
N GLY A 117 -4.29 -25.56 -2.44
CA GLY A 117 -3.86 -25.65 -3.85
C GLY A 117 -4.85 -25.13 -4.89
N LYS A 118 -6.00 -24.56 -4.49
CA LYS A 118 -6.93 -23.91 -5.42
C LYS A 118 -6.85 -22.39 -5.36
N ASP A 119 -7.18 -21.77 -6.47
CA ASP A 119 -7.10 -20.32 -6.61
C ASP A 119 -8.26 -19.62 -5.92
N ALA A 120 -8.01 -18.37 -5.53
CA ALA A 120 -9.09 -17.49 -5.11
C ALA A 120 -10.08 -17.26 -6.25
N ARG A 121 -11.34 -17.01 -5.89
CA ARG A 121 -12.39 -16.62 -6.83
C ARG A 121 -12.60 -15.11 -6.78
N ILE A 122 -12.87 -14.50 -7.92
CA ILE A 122 -13.18 -13.09 -8.09
C ILE A 122 -14.61 -12.84 -7.59
N ARG A 123 -14.78 -11.87 -6.70
CA ARG A 123 -16.09 -11.44 -6.20
C ARG A 123 -16.78 -10.53 -7.20
N SER A 124 -17.32 -11.12 -8.26
CA SER A 124 -18.06 -10.40 -9.30
C SER A 124 -18.96 -11.37 -10.06
N ASP A 125 -19.93 -10.82 -10.79
CA ASP A 125 -20.71 -11.55 -11.77
C ASP A 125 -20.04 -11.49 -13.13
N ILE A 126 -20.09 -12.55 -13.93
CA ILE A 126 -19.49 -12.58 -15.28
C ILE A 126 -20.12 -11.50 -16.18
N SER A 127 -21.44 -11.31 -16.06
CA SER A 127 -22.23 -10.36 -16.83
C SER A 127 -23.08 -9.50 -15.90
N THR A 128 -23.04 -8.18 -16.11
CA THR A 128 -23.77 -7.17 -15.32
C THR A 128 -24.33 -6.09 -16.26
N ALA A 129 -25.12 -5.18 -15.71
CA ALA A 129 -25.53 -3.97 -16.44
C ALA A 129 -24.35 -3.06 -16.84
N ASP A 130 -23.21 -3.15 -16.15
CA ASP A 130 -22.02 -2.35 -16.46
C ASP A 130 -21.16 -2.97 -17.58
N GLY A 131 -21.37 -4.26 -17.88
CA GLY A 131 -20.62 -4.96 -18.92
C GLY A 131 -20.73 -6.48 -18.82
N ASP A 132 -20.33 -7.15 -19.90
CA ASP A 132 -20.31 -8.60 -20.01
C ASP A 132 -18.91 -9.08 -20.44
N ARG A 133 -18.32 -9.95 -19.63
CA ARG A 133 -16.97 -10.49 -19.87
C ARG A 133 -16.93 -11.58 -20.93
N LYS A 134 -18.08 -12.16 -21.31
CA LYS A 134 -18.14 -13.16 -22.39
C LYS A 134 -18.13 -12.52 -23.78
N SER A 135 -18.65 -11.30 -23.90
CA SER A 135 -18.78 -10.58 -25.17
C SER A 135 -17.61 -9.65 -25.50
N HIS A 136 -16.62 -9.52 -24.61
CA HIS A 136 -15.51 -8.60 -24.78
C HIS A 136 -14.17 -9.25 -24.46
N GLY A 137 -13.16 -8.93 -25.27
CA GLY A 137 -11.78 -9.35 -25.05
C GLY A 137 -11.38 -10.61 -25.81
N LYS A 138 -10.56 -11.43 -25.15
CA LYS A 138 -10.09 -12.73 -25.67
C LYS A 138 -11.23 -13.76 -25.64
N GLU A 139 -11.13 -14.80 -26.47
CA GLU A 139 -12.10 -15.89 -26.53
C GLU A 139 -12.40 -16.45 -25.13
N TRP A 140 -13.67 -16.38 -24.72
CA TRP A 140 -14.12 -16.82 -23.41
C TRP A 140 -14.01 -18.35 -23.30
N LYS A 141 -13.38 -18.82 -22.22
CA LYS A 141 -13.26 -20.25 -21.95
C LYS A 141 -14.22 -20.69 -20.85
N PRO A 142 -15.00 -21.78 -21.01
CA PRO A 142 -15.98 -22.23 -20.02
C PRO A 142 -15.39 -22.47 -18.62
N GLU A 143 -14.13 -22.91 -18.51
CA GLU A 143 -13.47 -23.11 -17.22
C GLU A 143 -13.25 -21.81 -16.42
N TRP A 144 -13.40 -20.65 -17.05
CA TRP A 144 -13.29 -19.37 -16.37
C TRP A 144 -14.51 -19.05 -15.50
N GLU A 145 -15.64 -19.73 -15.71
CA GLU A 145 -16.84 -19.51 -14.89
C GLU A 145 -16.59 -19.87 -13.42
N ASP A 146 -15.79 -20.90 -13.14
CA ASP A 146 -15.41 -21.31 -11.78
C ASP A 146 -14.50 -20.30 -11.06
N ARG A 147 -14.04 -19.26 -11.77
CA ARG A 147 -13.22 -18.18 -11.20
C ARG A 147 -14.06 -17.10 -10.54
N PHE A 148 -15.39 -17.15 -10.62
CA PHE A 148 -16.27 -16.12 -10.07
C PHE A 148 -17.13 -16.67 -8.93
N THR A 149 -17.54 -15.79 -8.01
CA THR A 149 -18.41 -16.16 -6.88
C THR A 149 -19.88 -15.84 -7.09
N THR A 150 -20.24 -15.10 -8.16
CA THR A 150 -21.57 -14.48 -8.38
C THR A 150 -22.06 -13.60 -7.23
N GLU A 151 -21.15 -13.21 -6.33
CA GLU A 151 -21.40 -12.27 -5.23
C GLU A 151 -20.65 -10.99 -5.58
N ARG A 152 -21.38 -9.97 -6.02
CA ARG A 152 -20.82 -8.68 -6.39
C ARG A 152 -21.09 -7.62 -5.32
N ASN A 153 -20.02 -7.10 -4.73
CA ASN A 153 -20.04 -6.06 -3.70
C ASN A 153 -19.49 -4.74 -4.25
N LYS A 154 -20.18 -4.15 -5.25
CA LYS A 154 -19.63 -3.01 -6.03
C LYS A 154 -19.23 -1.82 -5.14
N GLU A 155 -20.08 -1.48 -4.17
CA GLU A 155 -19.85 -0.30 -3.34
C GLU A 155 -18.74 -0.55 -2.31
N GLU A 156 -18.73 -1.74 -1.71
CA GLU A 156 -17.74 -2.17 -0.73
C GLU A 156 -16.36 -2.30 -1.37
N GLN A 157 -16.28 -2.85 -2.58
CA GLN A 157 -15.05 -2.92 -3.38
C GLN A 157 -14.47 -1.54 -3.64
N ARG A 158 -15.31 -0.59 -4.08
CA ARG A 158 -14.91 0.80 -4.30
C ARG A 158 -14.46 1.47 -3.01
N ASN A 159 -15.22 1.31 -1.95
CA ASN A 159 -14.92 1.93 -0.65
C ASN A 159 -13.61 1.36 -0.07
N ALA A 160 -13.38 0.06 -0.18
CA ALA A 160 -12.15 -0.58 0.27
C ALA A 160 -10.94 -0.15 -0.56
N TYR A 161 -11.08 -0.07 -1.88
CA TYR A 161 -10.02 0.42 -2.77
C TYR A 161 -9.66 1.89 -2.47
N ASN A 162 -10.66 2.76 -2.32
CA ASN A 162 -10.42 4.17 -1.98
C ASN A 162 -9.74 4.32 -0.61
N LYS A 163 -10.20 3.59 0.41
CA LYS A 163 -9.55 3.58 1.74
C LYS A 163 -8.10 3.10 1.68
N PHE A 164 -7.81 2.12 0.84
CA PHE A 164 -6.43 1.68 0.60
C PHE A 164 -5.60 2.80 -0.03
N LEU A 165 -6.09 3.47 -1.07
CA LEU A 165 -5.37 4.59 -1.72
C LEU A 165 -5.16 5.79 -0.78
N GLU A 166 -6.17 6.14 0.02
CA GLU A 166 -6.08 7.19 1.03
C GLU A 166 -5.01 6.87 2.07
N GLN A 167 -4.99 5.63 2.57
CA GLN A 167 -3.98 5.21 3.54
C GLN A 167 -2.58 5.13 2.91
N LEU A 168 -2.49 4.68 1.66
CA LEU A 168 -1.22 4.66 0.93
C LEU A 168 -0.66 6.08 0.80
N ALA A 169 -1.49 7.06 0.47
CA ALA A 169 -1.06 8.44 0.37
C ALA A 169 -0.53 8.99 1.70
N ARG A 170 -1.12 8.58 2.85
CA ARG A 170 -0.60 8.90 4.18
C ARG A 170 0.74 8.24 4.46
N ASP A 171 0.87 6.94 4.15
CA ASP A 171 2.12 6.18 4.33
C ASP A 171 3.28 6.68 3.44
N LEU A 172 2.93 7.35 2.33
CA LEU A 172 3.85 8.02 1.40
C LEU A 172 4.05 9.51 1.72
N GLU A 173 3.43 10.03 2.78
CA GLU A 173 3.54 11.44 3.21
C GLU A 173 3.10 12.44 2.12
N LEU A 174 2.14 12.07 1.27
CA LEU A 174 1.62 12.89 0.18
C LEU A 174 0.43 13.78 0.60
N ASN A 175 -0.11 13.58 1.81
CA ASN A 175 -1.29 14.26 2.37
C ASN A 175 -1.13 14.57 3.86
#